data_AF-A0A1Q3KPK1-F1
#
_entry.id   AF-A0A1Q3KPK1-F1
#
_cell.length_a   1.000
_cell.length_b   1.000
_cell.length_c   1.000
_cell.angle_alpha   90.00
_cell.angle_beta   90.00
_cell.angle_gamma   90.00
#
_symmetry.space_group_name_H-M   'P 1'
#
loop_
_entity.id
_entity.type
_entity.pdbx_description
1 polymer ?
#
loop_
_entity_poly.entity_id
_entity_poly.type
_entity_poly.pdbx_seq_one_letter_code
_entity_poly.pdbx_strand_id
1 'polypeptide(L)'
;MAGMKYVDLRSMHHLMDGLSFRVRRCAEVLDHALVNVNEKNRVPDRIVAWNARGGPLNGEPLSLPGTKRLIVQIEETFDPRKKETLTLASVGETEDKTTAPAAFFNMHSLSLDVPMRVEVPLRTLLKGGQDLKGKYVVYLHALLTDDDREYVYYGITKRGWNRRFLEHTKTALGSETRRLFPNTLQELIRTHMDRRAGRRSDGVGLSGLVTAVCAAGLDEDAAMDVEEYLVDKYSLASKHPLGLNMIPGGKEGIRRLHELTGPQLGTSKDTEEREDALDRYLAQHPALGVPKPAIAEKWNDPTYAEAVICGRENRLTADQVREIRYLAALGNTKEAIRAGVGAIDLGQVERVLAGRTYGRIR
;
A
#
# COMPACT_ATOMS: atom_id res chain seq x y z
N MET A 1 -6.46 -29.79 21.89
CA MET A 1 -6.75 -29.18 20.58
C MET A 1 -5.42 -28.90 19.89
N ALA A 2 -5.17 -29.49 18.73
CA ALA A 2 -3.91 -29.32 18.00
C ALA A 2 -3.76 -27.86 17.52
N GLY A 3 -2.56 -27.30 17.65
CA GLY A 3 -2.28 -25.97 17.11
C GLY A 3 -2.31 -25.95 15.58
N MET A 4 -2.58 -24.79 14.97
CA MET A 4 -2.47 -24.56 13.51
C MET A 4 -1.09 -24.98 13.03
N LYS A 5 -0.95 -25.56 11.83
CA LYS A 5 0.33 -26.03 11.30
C LYS A 5 1.17 -24.88 10.76
N TYR A 6 0.63 -24.08 9.84
CA TYR A 6 1.34 -23.02 9.11
C TYR A 6 0.97 -21.62 9.57
N VAL A 7 -0.28 -21.37 9.92
CA VAL A 7 -0.76 -20.02 10.24
C VAL A 7 -0.19 -19.56 11.59
N ASP A 8 0.30 -18.32 11.64
CA ASP A 8 0.62 -17.63 12.88
C ASP A 8 -0.57 -16.75 13.30
N LEU A 9 -1.32 -17.25 14.27
CA LEU A 9 -2.51 -16.58 14.79
C LEU A 9 -2.20 -15.19 15.37
N ARG A 10 -0.99 -14.99 15.93
CA ARG A 10 -0.59 -13.68 16.48
C ARG A 10 -0.45 -12.62 15.38
N SER A 11 0.21 -12.97 14.28
CA SER A 11 0.33 -12.09 13.12
C SER A 11 -1.03 -11.78 12.48
N MET A 12 -1.93 -12.76 12.39
CA MET A 12 -3.30 -12.53 11.93
C MET A 12 -4.05 -11.55 12.82
N HIS A 13 -4.02 -11.72 14.16
CA HIS A 13 -4.63 -10.75 15.08
C HIS A 13 -4.04 -9.35 14.90
N HIS A 14 -2.72 -9.23 14.82
CA HIS A 14 -2.05 -7.94 14.64
C HIS A 14 -2.49 -7.20 13.37
N LEU A 15 -2.70 -7.93 12.26
CA LEU A 15 -3.07 -7.33 10.98
C LEU A 15 -4.58 -7.17 10.80
N MET A 16 -5.40 -7.99 11.45
CA MET A 16 -6.83 -8.13 11.12
C MET A 16 -7.80 -7.85 12.25
N ASP A 17 -7.34 -7.68 13.50
CA ASP A 17 -8.24 -7.33 14.60
C ASP A 17 -9.07 -6.08 14.28
N GLY A 18 -10.26 -5.94 14.86
CA GLY A 18 -11.13 -4.78 14.62
C GLY A 18 -11.81 -4.72 13.24
N LEU A 19 -11.53 -5.67 12.34
CA LEU A 19 -12.40 -5.97 11.22
C LEU A 19 -13.59 -6.83 11.67
N SER A 20 -14.63 -6.91 10.85
CA SER A 20 -15.80 -7.78 11.09
C SER A 20 -15.48 -9.28 11.05
N PHE A 21 -14.24 -9.66 10.73
CA PHE A 21 -13.81 -11.04 10.61
C PHE A 21 -13.75 -11.77 11.94
N ARG A 22 -14.17 -13.03 11.95
CA ARG A 22 -13.83 -13.96 13.05
C ARG A 22 -12.40 -14.46 12.85
N VAL A 23 -11.41 -13.66 13.24
CA VAL A 23 -9.96 -13.89 12.96
C VAL A 23 -9.53 -15.34 13.21
N ARG A 24 -9.89 -15.92 14.36
CA ARG A 24 -9.54 -17.32 14.67
C ARG A 24 -10.16 -18.32 13.69
N ARG A 25 -11.40 -18.10 13.27
CA ARG A 25 -12.08 -18.97 12.30
C ARG A 25 -11.48 -18.82 10.91
N CYS A 26 -11.17 -17.60 10.48
CA CYS A 26 -10.42 -17.35 9.24
C CYS A 26 -9.06 -18.06 9.26
N ALA A 27 -8.36 -18.01 10.39
CA ALA A 27 -7.08 -18.67 10.57
C ALA A 27 -7.19 -20.21 10.46
N GLU A 28 -8.23 -20.81 11.04
CA GLU A 28 -8.48 -22.26 10.94
C GLU A 28 -8.71 -22.72 9.49
N VAL A 29 -9.58 -22.01 8.74
CA VAL A 29 -9.86 -22.40 7.35
C VAL A 29 -8.68 -22.14 6.42
N LEU A 30 -7.92 -21.07 6.67
CA LEU A 30 -6.68 -20.78 5.95
C LEU A 30 -5.64 -21.86 6.23
N ASP A 31 -5.44 -22.25 7.50
CA ASP A 31 -4.48 -23.29 7.86
C ASP A 31 -4.82 -24.63 7.22
N HIS A 32 -6.10 -25.01 7.24
CA HIS A 32 -6.58 -26.21 6.56
C HIS A 32 -6.35 -26.16 5.04
N ALA A 33 -6.63 -25.02 4.39
CA ALA A 33 -6.34 -24.85 2.97
C ALA A 33 -4.84 -24.98 2.68
N LEU A 34 -3.98 -24.39 3.52
CA LEU A 34 -2.53 -24.46 3.37
C LEU A 34 -1.96 -25.87 3.58
N VAL A 35 -2.55 -26.69 4.45
CA VAL A 35 -2.21 -28.12 4.55
C VAL A 35 -2.40 -28.82 3.21
N ASN A 36 -3.57 -28.63 2.59
CA ASN A 36 -3.88 -29.24 1.30
C ASN A 36 -3.01 -28.69 0.17
N VAL A 37 -2.70 -27.39 0.17
CA VAL A 37 -1.77 -26.79 -0.80
C VAL A 37 -0.37 -27.37 -0.66
N ASN A 38 0.10 -27.52 0.57
CA ASN A 38 1.45 -28.01 0.83
C ASN A 38 1.66 -29.44 0.36
N GLU A 39 0.65 -30.31 0.49
CA GLU A 39 0.71 -31.67 -0.06
C GLU A 39 0.94 -31.69 -1.58
N LYS A 40 0.43 -30.67 -2.30
CA LYS A 40 0.51 -30.56 -3.76
C LYS A 40 1.82 -29.95 -4.23
N ASN A 41 2.24 -28.81 -3.67
CA ASN A 41 3.32 -28.00 -4.26
C ASN A 41 4.41 -27.56 -3.26
N ARG A 42 4.29 -27.90 -1.97
CA ARG A 42 5.25 -27.56 -0.91
C ARG A 42 5.51 -26.05 -0.72
N VAL A 43 4.66 -25.17 -1.28
CA VAL A 43 4.82 -23.72 -1.16
C VAL A 43 4.75 -23.25 0.31
N PRO A 44 3.78 -23.69 1.13
CA PRO A 44 3.71 -23.30 2.54
C PRO A 44 4.96 -23.69 3.35
N ASP A 45 5.46 -24.93 3.21
CA ASP A 45 6.72 -25.37 3.86
C ASP A 45 7.90 -24.46 3.50
N ARG A 46 8.01 -24.09 2.21
CA ARG A 46 9.09 -23.20 1.72
C ARG A 46 8.98 -21.80 2.30
N ILE A 47 7.78 -21.23 2.39
CA ILE A 47 7.56 -19.91 2.98
C ILE A 47 7.93 -19.94 4.47
N VAL A 48 7.47 -20.95 5.22
CA VAL A 48 7.80 -21.08 6.66
C VAL A 48 9.32 -21.24 6.86
N ALA A 49 9.97 -22.07 6.04
CA ALA A 49 11.42 -22.28 6.11
C ALA A 49 12.19 -20.99 5.77
N TRP A 50 11.74 -20.23 4.77
CA TRP A 50 12.35 -18.95 4.41
C TRP A 50 12.14 -17.89 5.50
N ASN A 51 10.93 -17.80 6.05
CA ASN A 51 10.64 -16.94 7.19
C ASN A 51 11.56 -17.26 8.38
N ALA A 52 11.72 -18.55 8.72
CA ALA A 52 12.57 -18.99 9.83
C ALA A 52 14.06 -18.65 9.66
N ARG A 53 14.53 -18.46 8.41
CA ARG A 53 15.89 -17.98 8.11
C ARG A 53 16.02 -16.46 8.12
N GLY A 54 15.04 -15.72 8.63
CA GLY A 54 15.05 -14.25 8.69
C GLY A 54 14.19 -13.55 7.64
N GLY A 55 13.56 -14.30 6.73
CA GLY A 55 12.63 -13.76 5.73
C GLY A 55 13.27 -12.63 4.90
N PRO A 56 12.61 -11.48 4.71
CA PRO A 56 13.16 -10.39 3.89
C PRO A 56 14.50 -9.83 4.38
N LEU A 57 14.82 -9.98 5.67
CA LEU A 57 16.03 -9.41 6.26
C LEU A 57 17.28 -10.26 5.99
N ASN A 58 17.13 -11.50 5.52
CA ASN A 58 18.28 -12.35 5.22
C ASN A 58 18.92 -12.06 3.85
N GLY A 59 18.35 -11.13 3.06
CA GLY A 59 18.86 -10.75 1.74
C GLY A 59 18.57 -11.74 0.62
N GLU A 60 18.03 -12.93 0.91
CA GLU A 60 17.67 -13.93 -0.08
C GLU A 60 16.19 -13.80 -0.47
N PRO A 61 15.85 -13.59 -1.76
CA PRO A 61 14.47 -13.57 -2.18
C PRO A 61 13.82 -14.95 -2.02
N LEU A 62 12.54 -14.96 -1.65
CA LEU A 62 11.76 -16.19 -1.58
C LEU A 62 11.64 -16.82 -2.98
N SER A 63 12.23 -18.00 -3.16
CA SER A 63 12.12 -18.79 -4.39
C SER A 63 11.02 -19.85 -4.26
N LEU A 64 9.98 -19.75 -5.09
CA LEU A 64 8.86 -20.70 -5.12
C LEU A 64 8.85 -21.48 -6.45
N PRO A 65 8.47 -22.77 -6.41
CA PRO A 65 8.33 -23.57 -7.62
C PRO A 65 7.05 -23.18 -8.37
N GLY A 66 7.10 -23.20 -9.70
CA GLY A 66 5.94 -22.96 -10.56
C GLY A 66 5.91 -21.57 -11.22
N THR A 67 4.96 -21.38 -12.14
CA THR A 67 4.83 -20.18 -12.96
C THR A 67 3.62 -19.32 -12.57
N LYS A 68 2.92 -19.66 -11.48
CA LYS A 68 1.67 -19.00 -11.09
C LYS A 68 1.72 -18.49 -9.66
N ARG A 69 1.09 -17.36 -9.39
CA ARG A 69 0.91 -16.82 -8.04
C ARG A 69 -0.24 -17.53 -7.34
N LEU A 70 0.06 -18.06 -6.17
CA LEU A 70 -0.92 -18.67 -5.27
C LEU A 70 -1.75 -17.58 -4.57
N ILE A 71 -3.07 -17.70 -4.65
CA ILE A 71 -4.02 -16.86 -3.93
C ILE A 71 -4.95 -17.77 -3.12
N VAL A 72 -4.97 -17.57 -1.80
CA VAL A 72 -5.98 -18.21 -0.94
C VAL A 72 -7.05 -17.18 -0.65
N GLN A 73 -8.29 -17.42 -1.09
CA GLN A 73 -9.41 -16.53 -0.83
C GLN A 73 -10.19 -17.05 0.37
N ILE A 74 -10.45 -16.18 1.34
CA ILE A 74 -11.23 -16.44 2.53
C ILE A 74 -12.50 -15.60 2.42
N GLU A 75 -13.64 -16.25 2.48
CA GLU A 75 -14.96 -15.61 2.38
C GLU A 75 -15.75 -15.86 3.66
N GLU A 76 -16.30 -14.78 4.23
CA GLU A 76 -17.30 -14.86 5.29
C GLU A 76 -18.67 -14.45 4.76
N THR A 77 -19.62 -15.39 4.78
CA THR A 77 -20.99 -15.17 4.33
C THR A 77 -21.95 -15.46 5.47
N PHE A 78 -22.84 -14.52 5.77
CA PHE A 78 -23.90 -14.74 6.74
C PHE A 78 -25.04 -15.56 6.08
N ASP A 79 -25.37 -16.71 6.65
CA ASP A 79 -26.54 -17.50 6.27
C ASP A 79 -27.73 -17.07 7.15
N PRO A 80 -28.70 -16.31 6.60
CA PRO A 80 -29.84 -15.83 7.38
C PRO A 80 -30.79 -16.95 7.80
N ARG A 81 -30.78 -18.10 7.12
CA ARG A 81 -31.63 -19.25 7.48
C ARG A 81 -31.08 -19.98 8.69
N LYS A 82 -29.76 -20.15 8.75
CA LYS A 82 -29.07 -20.78 9.88
C LYS A 82 -28.72 -19.80 11.01
N LYS A 83 -28.82 -18.49 10.75
CA LYS A 83 -28.37 -17.40 11.64
C LYS A 83 -26.89 -17.56 12.03
N GLU A 84 -26.08 -18.07 11.11
CA GLU A 84 -24.67 -18.37 11.32
C GLU A 84 -23.81 -17.76 10.23
N THR A 85 -22.58 -17.41 10.57
CA THR A 85 -21.56 -16.99 9.59
C THR A 85 -20.79 -18.23 9.13
N LEU A 86 -20.82 -18.49 7.83
CA LEU A 86 -20.00 -19.50 7.19
C LEU A 86 -18.68 -18.87 6.75
N THR A 87 -17.56 -19.51 7.09
CA THR A 87 -16.22 -19.11 6.65
C THR A 87 -15.67 -20.21 5.77
N LEU A 88 -15.30 -19.87 4.54
CA LEU A 88 -14.72 -20.79 3.55
C LEU A 88 -13.33 -20.28 3.15
N ALA A 89 -12.42 -21.21 2.84
CA ALA A 89 -11.20 -20.90 2.10
C ALA A 89 -11.20 -21.63 0.75
N SER A 90 -10.97 -20.91 -0.34
CA SER A 90 -10.74 -21.43 -1.68
C SER A 90 -9.32 -21.09 -2.12
N VAL A 91 -8.75 -21.90 -3.02
CA VAL A 91 -7.38 -21.72 -3.50
C VAL A 91 -7.41 -21.56 -5.01
N GLY A 92 -6.81 -20.47 -5.48
CA GLY A 92 -6.63 -20.17 -6.90
C GLY A 92 -5.16 -19.91 -7.24
N GLU A 93 -4.86 -19.98 -8.54
CA GLU A 93 -3.55 -19.67 -9.09
C GLU A 93 -3.73 -18.68 -10.25
N THR A 94 -2.88 -17.65 -10.34
CA THR A 94 -2.91 -16.65 -11.42
C THR A 94 -1.58 -16.62 -12.18
N GLU A 95 -1.60 -16.24 -13.46
CA GLU A 95 -0.39 -16.19 -14.31
C GLU A 95 0.60 -15.06 -13.92
N ASP A 96 0.28 -14.25 -12.90
CA ASP A 96 1.17 -13.22 -12.38
C ASP A 96 2.34 -13.86 -11.63
N LYS A 97 3.56 -13.66 -12.14
CA LYS A 97 4.80 -14.22 -11.56
C LYS A 97 5.54 -13.24 -10.65
N THR A 98 5.18 -11.97 -10.72
CA THR A 98 5.97 -10.89 -10.13
C THR A 98 5.49 -10.54 -8.72
N THR A 99 4.25 -10.92 -8.38
CA THR A 99 3.68 -10.66 -7.07
C THR A 99 3.71 -11.90 -6.18
N ALA A 100 4.05 -11.70 -4.91
CA ALA A 100 4.11 -12.77 -3.93
C ALA A 100 2.73 -13.44 -3.71
N PRO A 101 2.71 -14.71 -3.27
CA PRO A 101 1.48 -15.35 -2.80
C PRO A 101 0.74 -14.51 -1.78
N ALA A 102 -0.59 -14.54 -1.83
CA ALA A 102 -1.43 -13.70 -0.97
C ALA A 102 -2.63 -14.47 -0.42
N ALA A 103 -3.13 -14.00 0.72
CA ALA A 103 -4.43 -14.33 1.26
C ALA A 103 -5.37 -13.14 1.03
N PHE A 104 -6.53 -13.38 0.42
CA PHE A 104 -7.57 -12.38 0.21
C PHE A 104 -8.72 -12.66 1.15
N PHE A 105 -9.05 -11.72 2.01
CA PHE A 105 -10.20 -11.81 2.89
C PHE A 105 -11.32 -10.96 2.31
N ASN A 106 -12.30 -11.64 1.73
CA ASN A 106 -13.46 -11.03 1.10
C ASN A 106 -14.60 -10.95 2.11
N MET A 107 -15.23 -9.79 2.17
CA MET A 107 -16.43 -9.55 2.97
C MET A 107 -17.40 -8.66 2.20
N HIS A 108 -18.60 -8.52 2.75
CA HIS A 108 -19.58 -7.57 2.28
C HIS A 108 -19.89 -6.56 3.38
N SER A 109 -19.76 -5.27 3.08
CA SER A 109 -20.12 -4.22 4.04
C SER A 109 -21.63 -4.21 4.23
N LEU A 110 -22.13 -4.53 5.42
CA LEU A 110 -23.58 -4.52 5.66
C LEU A 110 -24.17 -3.09 5.62
N SER A 111 -23.42 -2.09 6.07
CA SER A 111 -23.89 -0.71 6.14
C SER A 111 -23.89 -0.03 4.78
N LEU A 112 -22.89 -0.31 3.95
CA LEU A 112 -22.76 0.27 2.62
C LEU A 112 -23.36 -0.63 1.54
N ASP A 113 -23.55 -1.92 1.79
CA ASP A 113 -23.93 -2.92 0.79
C ASP A 113 -22.98 -2.95 -0.43
N VAL A 114 -21.68 -2.91 -0.16
CA VAL A 114 -20.63 -3.02 -1.18
C VAL A 114 -19.61 -4.11 -0.80
N PRO A 115 -18.99 -4.79 -1.77
CA PRO A 115 -17.89 -5.70 -1.52
C PRO A 115 -16.69 -4.98 -0.90
N MET A 116 -16.05 -5.64 0.06
CA MET A 116 -14.75 -5.22 0.60
C MET A 116 -13.76 -6.38 0.56
N ARG A 117 -12.50 -6.08 0.23
CA ARG A 117 -11.42 -7.07 0.24
C ARG A 117 -10.22 -6.56 1.01
N VAL A 118 -9.64 -7.42 1.84
CA VAL A 118 -8.34 -7.21 2.46
C VAL A 118 -7.33 -8.18 1.85
N GLU A 119 -6.27 -7.67 1.25
CA GLU A 119 -5.22 -8.46 0.62
C GLU A 119 -3.98 -8.45 1.50
N VAL A 120 -3.48 -9.64 1.85
CA VAL A 120 -2.33 -9.78 2.75
C VAL A 120 -1.29 -10.73 2.14
N PRO A 121 0.00 -10.35 2.04
CA PRO A 121 1.03 -11.25 1.55
C PRO A 121 1.10 -12.49 2.45
N LEU A 122 0.97 -13.67 1.87
CA LEU A 122 0.81 -14.92 2.62
C LEU A 122 1.97 -15.13 3.60
N ARG A 123 3.18 -14.75 3.20
CA ARG A 123 4.39 -14.78 4.04
C ARG A 123 4.25 -14.10 5.40
N THR A 124 3.42 -13.07 5.50
CA THR A 124 3.19 -12.31 6.74
C THR A 124 2.23 -13.01 7.70
N LEU A 125 1.46 -13.99 7.21
CA LEU A 125 0.49 -14.76 8.00
C LEU A 125 1.02 -16.12 8.44
N LEU A 126 2.16 -16.56 7.91
CA LEU A 126 2.73 -17.87 8.21
C LEU A 126 3.78 -17.80 9.32
N LYS A 127 3.90 -18.91 10.05
CA LYS A 127 4.89 -19.13 11.10
C LYS A 127 6.33 -18.95 10.61
N GLY A 128 7.22 -18.79 11.58
CA GLY A 128 8.62 -18.46 11.37
C GLY A 128 8.85 -16.99 11.03
N GLY A 129 7.77 -16.21 10.81
CA GLY A 129 7.85 -14.78 10.54
C GLY A 129 8.31 -13.99 11.75
N GLN A 130 8.71 -12.74 11.52
CA GLN A 130 9.08 -11.81 12.57
C GLN A 130 7.86 -11.33 13.35
N ASP A 131 8.07 -10.95 14.61
CA ASP A 131 7.03 -10.24 15.37
C ASP A 131 6.73 -8.90 14.71
N LEU A 132 5.45 -8.66 14.41
CA LEU A 132 4.97 -7.42 13.80
C LEU A 132 4.78 -6.32 14.84
N LYS A 133 4.78 -6.65 16.14
CA LYS A 133 4.60 -5.67 17.20
C LYS A 133 5.71 -4.61 17.18
N GLY A 134 5.30 -3.34 17.13
CA GLY A 134 6.22 -2.20 17.06
C GLY A 134 6.94 -2.04 15.72
N LYS A 135 6.55 -2.82 14.71
CA LYS A 135 7.03 -2.67 13.33
C LYS A 135 6.02 -1.90 12.48
N TYR A 136 6.50 -1.38 11.36
CA TYR A 136 5.70 -0.65 10.41
C TYR A 136 5.04 -1.58 9.40
N VAL A 137 3.83 -1.19 9.00
CA VAL A 137 3.05 -1.75 7.90
C VAL A 137 2.86 -0.65 6.86
N VAL A 138 3.19 -0.97 5.61
CA VAL A 138 2.86 -0.14 4.44
C VAL A 138 1.59 -0.72 3.84
N TYR A 139 0.61 0.13 3.57
CA TYR A 139 -0.69 -0.28 3.08
C TYR A 139 -1.17 0.57 1.90
N LEU A 140 -2.13 0.02 1.17
CA LEU A 140 -2.88 0.67 0.10
C LEU A 140 -4.38 0.62 0.41
N HIS A 141 -5.09 1.72 0.20
CA HIS A 141 -6.54 1.75 0.08
C HIS A 141 -6.92 2.10 -1.37
N ALA A 142 -7.78 1.27 -1.95
CA ALA A 142 -8.32 1.43 -3.30
C ALA A 142 -9.84 1.55 -3.23
N LEU A 143 -10.36 2.74 -3.60
CA LEU A 143 -11.78 3.02 -3.69
C LEU A 143 -12.25 2.69 -5.11
N LEU A 144 -13.07 1.66 -5.25
CA LEU A 144 -13.62 1.23 -6.53
C LEU A 144 -14.92 1.98 -6.78
N THR A 145 -15.13 2.40 -8.03
CA THR A 145 -16.31 3.15 -8.42
C THR A 145 -17.24 2.39 -9.36
N ASP A 146 -18.49 2.84 -9.46
CA ASP A 146 -19.50 2.26 -10.38
C ASP A 146 -19.14 2.42 -11.87
N ASP A 147 -18.18 3.29 -12.20
CA ASP A 147 -17.67 3.52 -13.56
C ASP A 147 -16.26 2.94 -13.76
N ASP A 148 -15.94 1.90 -12.99
CA ASP A 148 -14.71 1.09 -13.10
C ASP A 148 -13.40 1.88 -12.92
N ARG A 149 -13.42 2.97 -12.14
CA ARG A 149 -12.20 3.67 -11.71
C ARG A 149 -11.76 3.19 -10.34
N GLU A 150 -10.46 3.32 -10.11
CA GLU A 150 -9.81 2.96 -8.85
C GLU A 150 -9.03 4.15 -8.32
N TYR A 151 -9.51 4.76 -7.24
CA TYR A 151 -8.76 5.79 -6.54
C TYR A 151 -7.84 5.16 -5.49
N VAL A 152 -6.57 5.55 -5.51
CA VAL A 152 -5.53 4.87 -4.73
C VAL A 152 -4.87 5.82 -3.73
N TYR A 153 -4.71 5.33 -2.50
CA TYR A 153 -3.97 5.96 -1.42
C TYR A 153 -2.99 4.98 -0.80
N TYR A 154 -1.75 5.40 -0.55
CA TYR A 154 -0.78 4.64 0.23
C TYR A 154 -0.48 5.33 1.55
N GLY A 155 -0.15 4.55 2.57
CA GLY A 155 0.34 5.07 3.84
C GLY A 155 1.13 4.06 4.64
N ILE A 156 1.75 4.53 5.72
CA ILE A 156 2.41 3.70 6.73
C ILE A 156 1.78 3.84 8.11
N THR A 157 1.90 2.78 8.92
CA THR A 157 1.46 2.78 10.32
C THR A 157 2.25 1.79 11.16
N LYS A 158 2.49 2.16 12.42
CA LYS A 158 3.06 1.29 13.48
C LYS A 158 2.00 0.74 14.45
N ARG A 159 0.73 1.18 14.30
CA ARG A 159 -0.35 1.00 15.30
C ARG A 159 -1.36 -0.09 14.96
N GLY A 160 -1.15 -0.77 13.83
CA GLY A 160 -2.16 -1.62 13.20
C GLY A 160 -2.81 -0.89 12.03
N TRP A 161 -2.90 -1.61 10.91
CA TRP A 161 -3.48 -1.10 9.67
C TRP A 161 -4.99 -0.90 9.77
N ASN A 162 -5.70 -1.84 10.38
CA ASN A 162 -7.13 -1.78 10.67
C ASN A 162 -7.55 -0.49 11.40
N ARG A 163 -6.82 -0.13 12.46
CA ARG A 163 -7.06 1.07 13.25
C ARG A 163 -6.89 2.30 12.39
N ARG A 164 -5.85 2.28 11.54
CA ARG A 164 -5.57 3.37 10.62
C ARG A 164 -6.65 3.55 9.56
N PHE A 165 -7.18 2.45 9.05
CA PHE A 165 -8.33 2.49 8.15
C PHE A 165 -9.58 3.07 8.84
N LEU A 166 -9.87 2.65 10.08
CA LEU A 166 -10.99 3.19 10.87
C LEU A 166 -10.86 4.69 11.16
N GLU A 167 -9.63 5.19 11.37
CA GLU A 167 -9.37 6.61 11.51
C GLU A 167 -9.78 7.37 10.23
N HIS A 168 -9.39 6.88 9.05
CA HIS A 168 -9.79 7.50 7.78
C HIS A 168 -11.30 7.45 7.55
N THR A 169 -11.96 6.32 7.82
CA THR A 169 -13.42 6.21 7.65
C THR A 169 -14.16 7.12 8.63
N LYS A 170 -13.69 7.23 9.88
CA LYS A 170 -14.25 8.18 10.85
C LYS A 170 -14.12 9.62 10.37
N THR A 171 -12.97 10.00 9.82
CA THR A 171 -12.77 11.34 9.24
C THR A 171 -13.72 11.56 8.07
N ALA A 172 -13.90 10.59 7.17
CA ALA A 172 -14.83 10.68 6.05
C ALA A 172 -16.30 10.83 6.50
N LEU A 173 -16.69 10.22 7.61
CA LEU A 173 -18.09 10.25 8.09
C LEU A 173 -18.40 11.42 9.04
N GLY A 174 -17.40 11.93 9.77
CA GLY A 174 -17.64 12.77 10.94
C GLY A 174 -17.10 14.20 10.86
N SER A 175 -16.35 14.59 9.84
CA SER A 175 -15.72 15.91 9.81
C SER A 175 -15.60 16.46 8.39
N GLU A 176 -15.74 17.78 8.24
CA GLU A 176 -15.28 18.46 7.03
C GLU A 176 -13.75 18.31 6.98
N THR A 177 -13.27 17.61 5.97
CA THR A 177 -11.85 17.40 5.73
C THR A 177 -11.50 17.86 4.33
N ARG A 178 -10.34 18.52 4.22
CA ARG A 178 -9.74 18.92 2.94
C ARG A 178 -8.71 17.92 2.44
N ARG A 179 -8.53 16.80 3.16
CA ARG A 179 -7.66 15.71 2.71
C ARG A 179 -8.37 14.95 1.59
N LEU A 180 -7.67 14.67 0.49
CA LEU A 180 -8.26 14.02 -0.68
C LEU A 180 -8.86 12.65 -0.35
N PHE A 181 -8.14 11.76 0.36
CA PHE A 181 -8.64 10.41 0.63
C PHE A 181 -9.99 10.37 1.37
N PRO A 182 -10.12 10.92 2.60
CA PRO A 182 -11.39 10.85 3.32
C PRO A 182 -12.49 11.70 2.67
N ASN A 183 -12.15 12.79 1.96
CA ASN A 183 -13.12 13.58 1.21
C ASN A 183 -13.70 12.78 0.02
N THR A 184 -12.84 12.18 -0.81
CA THR A 184 -13.28 11.31 -1.92
C THR A 184 -14.09 10.12 -1.41
N LEU A 185 -13.67 9.48 -0.30
CA LEU A 185 -14.44 8.39 0.30
C LEU A 185 -15.84 8.86 0.75
N GLN A 186 -15.94 10.04 1.37
CA GLN A 186 -17.22 10.62 1.77
C GLN A 186 -18.14 10.86 0.57
N GLU A 187 -17.61 11.47 -0.50
CA GLU A 187 -18.38 11.77 -1.72
C GLU A 187 -18.91 10.49 -2.38
N LEU A 188 -18.04 9.48 -2.56
CA LEU A 188 -18.41 8.20 -3.17
C LEU A 188 -19.47 7.45 -2.34
N ILE A 189 -19.32 7.44 -1.00
CA ILE A 189 -20.32 6.86 -0.09
C ILE A 189 -21.65 7.61 -0.20
N ARG A 190 -21.63 8.94 -0.22
CA ARG A 190 -22.85 9.75 -0.30
C ARG A 190 -23.63 9.44 -1.58
N THR A 191 -22.96 9.47 -2.74
CA THR A 191 -23.59 9.17 -4.03
C THR A 191 -24.13 7.75 -4.08
N HIS A 192 -23.40 6.77 -3.54
CA HIS A 192 -23.86 5.38 -3.42
C HIS A 192 -25.14 5.27 -2.58
N MET A 193 -25.15 5.89 -1.40
CA MET A 193 -26.30 5.85 -0.49
C MET A 193 -27.52 6.59 -1.03
N ASP A 194 -27.32 7.69 -1.74
CA ASP A 194 -28.41 8.42 -2.41
C ASP A 194 -29.06 7.55 -3.49
N ARG A 195 -28.27 6.88 -4.34
CA ARG A 195 -28.78 5.96 -5.35
C ARG A 195 -29.53 4.79 -4.74
N ARG A 196 -28.98 4.19 -3.67
CA ARG A 196 -29.63 3.10 -2.93
C ARG A 196 -30.98 3.51 -2.35
N ALA A 197 -31.10 4.76 -1.91
CA ALA A 197 -32.35 5.32 -1.42
C ALA A 197 -33.30 5.79 -2.53
N GLY A 198 -32.99 5.55 -3.81
CA GLY A 198 -33.79 5.99 -4.96
C GLY A 198 -33.73 7.49 -5.23
N ARG A 199 -32.77 8.21 -4.62
CA ARG A 199 -32.58 9.64 -4.87
C ARG A 199 -31.73 9.85 -6.12
N ARG A 200 -32.04 10.92 -6.87
CA ARG A 200 -31.23 11.34 -8.00
C ARG A 200 -29.90 11.89 -7.47
N SER A 201 -28.79 11.28 -7.87
CA SER A 201 -27.45 11.78 -7.60
C SER A 201 -26.68 11.85 -8.91
N ASP A 202 -26.19 13.04 -9.24
CA ASP A 202 -25.18 13.23 -10.26
C ASP A 202 -23.81 12.84 -9.66
N GLY A 203 -22.91 12.26 -10.45
CA GLY A 203 -21.58 11.82 -9.99
C GLY A 203 -21.37 10.30 -10.02
N VAL A 204 -20.40 9.82 -9.25
CA VAL A 204 -19.96 8.42 -9.26
C VAL A 204 -20.05 7.87 -7.83
N GLY A 205 -20.62 6.67 -7.68
CA GLY A 205 -20.77 5.99 -6.39
C GLY A 205 -19.62 5.03 -6.09
N LEU A 206 -19.47 4.69 -4.82
CA LEU A 206 -18.59 3.62 -4.36
C LEU A 206 -19.17 2.25 -4.76
N SER A 207 -18.46 1.47 -5.57
CA SER A 207 -18.83 0.10 -5.93
C SER A 207 -18.13 -0.95 -5.09
N GLY A 208 -17.04 -0.59 -4.42
CA GLY A 208 -16.28 -1.50 -3.58
C GLY A 208 -15.05 -0.85 -2.95
N LEU A 209 -14.41 -1.60 -2.06
CA LEU A 209 -13.19 -1.17 -1.39
C LEU A 209 -12.20 -2.31 -1.32
N VAL A 210 -11.00 -2.08 -1.85
CA VAL A 210 -9.87 -2.99 -1.66
C VAL A 210 -8.88 -2.33 -0.74
N THR A 211 -8.31 -3.10 0.16
CA THR A 211 -7.18 -2.67 0.94
C THR A 211 -6.11 -3.74 0.95
N ALA A 212 -4.87 -3.37 0.71
CA ALA A 212 -3.75 -4.30 0.66
C ALA A 212 -2.68 -3.94 1.69
N VAL A 213 -2.15 -4.96 2.38
CA VAL A 213 -0.87 -4.88 3.08
C VAL A 213 0.23 -5.03 2.02
N CYS A 214 0.90 -3.93 1.68
CA CYS A 214 1.98 -3.95 0.69
C CYS A 214 3.26 -4.56 1.28
N ALA A 215 3.56 -4.20 2.54
CA ALA A 215 4.67 -4.74 3.30
C ALA A 215 4.37 -4.66 4.80
N ALA A 216 4.90 -5.59 5.58
CA ALA A 216 4.77 -5.61 7.04
C ALA A 216 6.08 -6.09 7.69
N GLY A 217 6.29 -5.71 8.94
CA GLY A 217 7.49 -6.06 9.70
C GLY A 217 8.68 -5.15 9.38
N LEU A 218 8.44 -3.94 8.85
CA LEU A 218 9.51 -3.01 8.49
C LEU A 218 9.97 -2.17 9.69
N ASP A 219 11.22 -1.74 9.67
CA ASP A 219 11.64 -0.58 10.47
C ASP A 219 11.15 0.73 9.81
N GLU A 220 11.34 1.85 10.50
CA GLU A 220 10.86 3.15 10.03
C GLU A 220 11.51 3.54 8.71
N ASP A 221 12.84 3.44 8.58
CA ASP A 221 13.55 3.83 7.37
C ASP A 221 13.09 3.03 6.14
N ALA A 222 12.98 1.70 6.26
CA ALA A 222 12.49 0.86 5.18
C ALA A 222 11.02 1.15 4.84
N ALA A 223 10.17 1.41 5.83
CA ALA A 223 8.78 1.78 5.59
C ALA A 223 8.66 3.12 4.86
N MET A 224 9.46 4.11 5.25
CA MET A 224 9.50 5.43 4.63
C MET A 224 9.99 5.35 3.19
N ASP A 225 11.03 4.57 2.91
CA ASP A 225 11.54 4.36 1.55
C ASP A 225 10.49 3.68 0.64
N VAL A 226 9.80 2.66 1.16
CA VAL A 226 8.77 1.95 0.39
C VAL A 226 7.56 2.85 0.14
N GLU A 227 7.10 3.59 1.15
CA GLU A 227 5.99 4.54 1.01
C GLU A 227 6.32 5.65 0.01
N GLU A 228 7.51 6.26 0.11
CA GLU A 228 7.96 7.30 -0.81
C GLU A 228 7.91 6.80 -2.26
N TYR A 229 8.43 5.60 -2.52
CA TYR A 229 8.38 4.98 -3.84
C TYR A 229 6.94 4.73 -4.33
N LEU A 230 6.08 4.12 -3.49
CA LEU A 230 4.72 3.76 -3.90
C LEU A 230 3.85 5.00 -4.12
N VAL A 231 3.97 6.00 -3.25
CA VAL A 231 3.26 7.29 -3.39
C VAL A 231 3.69 7.99 -4.67
N ASP A 232 4.99 8.14 -4.90
CA ASP A 232 5.50 8.82 -6.10
C ASP A 232 5.04 8.12 -7.39
N LYS A 233 5.09 6.79 -7.38
CA LYS A 233 4.82 5.97 -8.56
C LYS A 233 3.35 5.80 -8.89
N TYR A 234 2.45 5.85 -7.90
CA TYR A 234 1.06 5.43 -8.10
C TYR A 234 -0.02 6.38 -7.56
N SER A 235 0.24 7.17 -6.52
CA SER A 235 -0.85 7.85 -5.80
C SER A 235 -0.65 9.32 -5.47
N LEU A 236 0.51 9.91 -5.76
CA LEU A 236 0.72 11.35 -5.58
C LEU A 236 -0.21 12.12 -6.52
N ALA A 237 -1.17 12.86 -5.96
CA ALA A 237 -2.25 13.53 -6.69
C ALA A 237 -1.77 14.56 -7.71
N SER A 238 -0.58 15.15 -7.50
CA SER A 238 0.05 16.05 -8.48
C SER A 238 0.60 15.31 -9.71
N LYS A 239 0.60 13.98 -9.69
CA LYS A 239 1.15 13.10 -10.73
C LYS A 239 0.10 12.12 -11.27
N HIS A 240 -0.84 11.69 -10.45
CA HIS A 240 -1.78 10.62 -10.80
C HIS A 240 -3.23 11.10 -10.61
N PRO A 241 -4.09 11.02 -11.64
CA PRO A 241 -5.42 11.66 -11.59
C PRO A 241 -6.36 10.98 -10.59
N LEU A 242 -6.11 9.69 -10.32
CA LEU A 242 -6.82 8.88 -9.33
C LEU A 242 -5.99 8.70 -8.04
N GLY A 243 -4.89 9.44 -7.90
CA GLY A 243 -4.04 9.41 -6.71
C GLY A 243 -4.59 10.32 -5.61
N LEU A 244 -4.63 9.81 -4.38
CA LEU A 244 -5.19 10.50 -3.22
C LEU A 244 -4.15 10.96 -2.19
N ASN A 245 -2.85 10.73 -2.43
CA ASN A 245 -1.78 11.28 -1.60
C ASN A 245 -1.49 12.73 -2.02
N MET A 246 -1.58 13.67 -1.09
CA MET A 246 -1.43 15.11 -1.39
C MET A 246 0.02 15.60 -1.36
N ILE A 247 0.88 14.87 -0.66
CA ILE A 247 2.31 15.10 -0.54
C ILE A 247 3.06 13.81 -0.87
N PRO A 248 4.34 13.86 -1.25
CA PRO A 248 5.17 12.67 -1.39
C PRO A 248 5.15 11.81 -0.12
N GLY A 249 5.43 10.51 -0.26
CA GLY A 249 5.59 9.63 0.90
C GLY A 249 6.94 9.83 1.58
N GLY A 250 7.16 9.13 2.70
CA GLY A 250 8.47 9.01 3.32
C GLY A 250 9.14 10.33 3.70
N LYS A 251 10.46 10.38 3.49
CA LYS A 251 11.31 11.50 3.94
C LYS A 251 11.06 12.75 3.11
N GLU A 252 10.81 12.59 1.81
CA GLU A 252 10.41 13.70 0.95
C GLU A 252 9.07 14.30 1.36
N GLY A 253 8.13 13.47 1.82
CA GLY A 253 6.87 13.93 2.40
C GLY A 253 7.06 14.81 3.62
N ILE A 254 7.93 14.40 4.55
CA ILE A 254 8.29 15.20 5.74
C ILE A 254 8.91 16.54 5.32
N ARG A 255 9.89 16.51 4.41
CA ARG A 255 10.53 17.74 3.92
C ARG A 255 9.51 18.68 3.30
N ARG A 256 8.63 18.15 2.45
CA ARG A 256 7.58 18.94 1.81
C ARG A 256 6.63 19.53 2.84
N LEU A 257 6.21 18.75 3.84
CA LEU A 257 5.34 19.26 4.89
C LEU A 257 6.01 20.39 5.68
N HIS A 258 7.30 20.25 5.99
CA HIS A 258 8.09 21.30 6.65
C HIS A 258 8.19 22.57 5.81
N GLU A 259 8.36 22.47 4.49
CA GLU A 259 8.31 23.63 3.58
C GLU A 259 6.94 24.33 3.60
N LEU A 260 5.86 23.57 3.66
CA LEU A 260 4.49 24.10 3.67
C LEU A 260 4.14 24.76 5.01
N THR A 261 4.61 24.21 6.13
CA THR A 261 4.18 24.58 7.48
C THR A 261 5.20 25.43 8.25
N GLY A 262 6.42 25.56 7.73
CA GLY A 262 7.52 26.31 8.34
C GLY A 262 8.24 25.58 9.49
N PRO A 263 9.29 26.19 10.06
CA PRO A 263 10.17 25.59 11.07
C PRO A 263 9.52 25.31 12.44
N GLN A 264 8.22 25.57 12.60
CA GLN A 264 7.45 25.29 13.82
C GLN A 264 7.12 23.79 13.97
N LEU A 265 7.39 22.96 12.96
CA LEU A 265 7.41 21.51 13.12
C LEU A 265 8.80 21.06 13.61
N GLY A 266 8.93 20.86 14.92
CA GLY A 266 10.13 20.28 15.54
C GLY A 266 10.56 18.92 14.97
N THR A 267 11.77 18.50 15.33
CA THR A 267 12.61 17.45 14.70
C THR A 267 12.16 15.99 14.89
N SER A 268 11.02 15.71 15.49
CA SER A 268 10.43 14.37 15.49
C SER A 268 8.93 14.48 15.70
N LYS A 269 8.16 14.04 14.71
CA LYS A 269 6.70 14.06 14.78
C LYS A 269 6.16 12.73 14.31
N ASP A 270 5.41 12.08 15.20
CA ASP A 270 4.62 10.88 14.90
C ASP A 270 3.63 11.16 13.76
N THR A 271 3.06 10.11 13.15
CA THR A 271 2.15 10.24 12.00
C THR A 271 0.99 11.22 12.24
N GLU A 272 0.41 11.26 13.45
CA GLU A 272 -0.72 12.15 13.77
C GLU A 272 -0.35 13.63 13.74
N GLU A 273 0.79 14.01 14.31
CA GLU A 273 1.20 15.41 14.31
C GLU A 273 1.49 15.93 12.90
N ARG A 274 1.95 15.05 12.00
CA ARG A 274 2.15 15.36 10.58
C ARG A 274 0.82 15.62 9.89
N GLU A 275 -0.18 14.81 10.22
CA GLU A 275 -1.54 14.94 9.71
C GLU A 275 -2.23 16.23 10.20
N ASP A 276 -2.12 16.54 11.49
CA ASP A 276 -2.67 17.78 12.07
C ASP A 276 -2.00 19.04 11.49
N ALA A 277 -0.70 18.95 11.20
CA ALA A 277 0.02 20.01 10.52
C ALA A 277 -0.48 20.22 9.09
N LEU A 278 -0.72 19.13 8.36
CA LEU A 278 -1.29 19.19 7.02
C LEU A 278 -2.71 19.78 7.04
N ASP A 279 -3.55 19.38 7.99
CA ASP A 279 -4.91 19.93 8.10
C ASP A 279 -4.92 21.43 8.37
N ARG A 280 -4.07 21.90 9.30
CA ARG A 280 -3.93 23.33 9.57
C ARG A 280 -3.47 24.09 8.33
N TYR A 281 -2.54 23.52 7.58
CA TYR A 281 -2.09 24.11 6.32
C TYR A 281 -3.22 24.17 5.27
N LEU A 282 -3.98 23.08 5.10
CA LEU A 282 -5.10 22.99 4.16
C LEU A 282 -6.27 23.91 4.53
N ALA A 283 -6.50 24.16 5.82
CA ALA A 283 -7.49 25.13 6.27
C ALA A 283 -7.18 26.55 5.74
N GLN A 284 -5.90 26.92 5.68
CA GLN A 284 -5.42 28.18 5.13
C GLN A 284 -5.29 28.17 3.60
N HIS A 285 -5.17 26.99 2.98
CA HIS A 285 -4.94 26.83 1.53
C HIS A 285 -5.99 25.89 0.87
N PRO A 286 -7.27 26.29 0.81
CA PRO A 286 -8.38 25.45 0.33
C PRO A 286 -8.17 24.82 -1.04
N ALA A 287 -7.56 25.56 -1.97
CA ALA A 287 -7.37 25.14 -3.36
C ALA A 287 -6.44 23.92 -3.53
N LEU A 288 -5.70 23.52 -2.49
CA LEU A 288 -4.86 22.32 -2.51
C LEU A 288 -5.63 21.04 -2.16
N GLY A 289 -6.79 21.15 -1.51
CA GLY A 289 -7.70 20.04 -1.22
C GLY A 289 -8.62 19.66 -2.37
N VAL A 290 -8.46 20.28 -3.54
CA VAL A 290 -9.27 20.01 -4.73
C VAL A 290 -8.43 19.12 -5.68
N PRO A 291 -8.94 17.96 -6.12
CA PRO A 291 -8.27 17.13 -7.13
C PRO A 291 -7.91 17.94 -8.39
N LYS A 292 -6.70 17.76 -8.93
CA LYS A 292 -6.22 18.47 -10.13
C LYS A 292 -5.97 17.51 -11.30
N PRO A 293 -7.03 16.92 -11.90
CA PRO A 293 -6.90 15.89 -12.93
C PRO A 293 -6.09 16.35 -14.15
N ALA A 294 -6.16 17.63 -14.54
CA ALA A 294 -5.40 18.17 -15.67
C ALA A 294 -3.87 18.19 -15.48
N ILE A 295 -3.37 18.28 -14.24
CA ILE A 295 -1.92 18.17 -13.97
C ILE A 295 -1.48 16.71 -14.11
N ALA A 296 -2.30 15.80 -13.64
CA ALA A 296 -2.00 14.38 -13.69
C ALA A 296 -2.15 13.79 -15.10
N GLU A 297 -3.01 14.37 -15.94
CA GLU A 297 -3.06 14.05 -17.37
C GLU A 297 -1.74 14.40 -18.07
N LYS A 298 -1.16 15.57 -17.75
CA LYS A 298 0.18 15.96 -18.24
C LYS A 298 1.28 15.05 -17.72
N TRP A 299 1.15 14.45 -16.54
CA TRP A 299 2.13 13.49 -16.01
C TRP A 299 2.30 12.23 -16.88
N ASN A 300 1.29 11.88 -17.70
CA ASN A 300 1.41 10.76 -18.63
C ASN A 300 2.21 11.10 -19.89
N ASP A 301 2.49 12.37 -20.17
CA ASP A 301 3.46 12.78 -21.19
C ASP A 301 4.89 12.52 -20.66
N PRO A 302 5.67 11.64 -21.32
CA PRO A 302 7.05 11.37 -20.92
C PRO A 302 7.89 12.63 -20.80
N THR A 303 7.70 13.60 -21.69
CA THR A 303 8.49 14.85 -21.71
C THR A 303 8.20 15.68 -20.47
N TYR A 304 6.92 15.81 -20.11
CA TYR A 304 6.51 16.50 -18.90
C TYR A 304 6.95 15.75 -17.64
N ALA A 305 6.81 14.42 -17.61
CA ALA A 305 7.26 13.60 -16.50
C ALA A 305 8.78 13.70 -16.30
N GLU A 306 9.58 13.63 -17.37
CA GLU A 306 11.04 13.81 -17.32
C GLU A 306 11.40 15.21 -16.79
N ALA A 307 10.77 16.26 -17.33
CA ALA A 307 11.00 17.63 -16.89
C ALA A 307 10.69 17.84 -15.40
N VAL A 308 9.63 17.23 -14.88
CA VAL A 308 9.26 17.37 -13.46
C VAL A 308 10.07 16.43 -12.55
N ILE A 309 10.39 15.21 -12.99
CA ILE A 309 11.24 14.27 -12.23
C ILE A 309 12.65 14.84 -12.08
N CYS A 310 13.20 15.41 -13.15
CA CYS A 310 14.59 15.82 -13.27
C CYS A 310 14.83 17.33 -13.13
N GLY A 311 13.78 18.14 -13.03
CA GLY A 311 13.87 19.61 -13.12
C GLY A 311 14.24 20.35 -11.83
N ARG A 312 14.67 19.66 -10.77
CA ARG A 312 15.14 20.31 -9.52
C ARG A 312 16.66 20.25 -9.43
N GLU A 313 17.29 21.31 -8.92
CA GLU A 313 18.76 21.45 -8.82
C GLU A 313 19.46 20.32 -8.05
N ASN A 314 18.77 19.67 -7.12
CA ASN A 314 19.30 18.57 -6.31
C ASN A 314 18.96 17.16 -6.86
N ARG A 315 18.41 17.08 -8.07
CA ARG A 315 18.05 15.83 -8.74
C ARG A 315 18.95 15.58 -9.94
N LEU A 316 19.11 14.30 -10.27
CA LEU A 316 19.81 13.92 -11.50
C LEU A 316 18.94 14.29 -12.69
N THR A 317 19.58 14.82 -13.73
CA THR A 317 18.96 14.99 -15.04
C THR A 317 18.63 13.62 -15.64
N ALA A 318 17.71 13.59 -16.61
CA ALA A 318 17.39 12.35 -17.32
C ALA A 318 18.65 11.73 -17.95
N ASP A 319 19.52 12.57 -18.50
CA ASP A 319 20.78 12.12 -19.10
C ASP A 319 21.77 11.59 -18.06
N GLN A 320 21.88 12.23 -16.89
CA GLN A 320 22.69 11.70 -15.79
C GLN A 320 22.18 10.33 -15.32
N VAL A 321 20.86 10.12 -15.26
CA VAL A 321 20.28 8.81 -14.90
C VAL A 321 20.61 7.74 -15.96
N ARG A 322 20.48 8.08 -17.24
CA ARG A 322 20.86 7.18 -18.35
C ARG A 322 22.35 6.85 -18.30
N GLU A 323 23.18 7.86 -18.07
CA GLU A 323 24.63 7.72 -17.98
C GLU A 323 25.05 6.84 -16.80
N ILE A 324 24.43 6.99 -15.63
CA ILE A 324 24.67 6.08 -14.48
C ILE A 324 24.46 4.61 -14.88
N ARG A 325 23.36 4.32 -15.58
CA ARG A 325 23.03 2.96 -15.99
C ARG A 325 23.96 2.45 -17.08
N TYR A 326 24.31 3.30 -18.03
CA TYR A 326 25.26 3.01 -19.08
C TYR A 326 26.64 2.66 -18.49
N LEU A 327 27.19 3.51 -17.62
CA LEU A 327 28.49 3.29 -16.99
C LEU A 327 28.51 2.06 -16.09
N ALA A 328 27.42 1.78 -15.37
CA ALA A 328 27.30 0.56 -14.60
C ALA A 328 27.25 -0.70 -15.48
N ALA A 329 26.57 -0.64 -16.63
CA ALA A 329 26.56 -1.74 -17.59
C ALA A 329 27.95 -1.99 -18.19
N LEU A 330 28.81 -0.97 -18.26
CA LEU A 330 30.23 -1.07 -18.64
C LEU A 330 31.14 -1.57 -17.50
N GLY A 331 30.61 -1.85 -16.31
CA GLY A 331 31.37 -2.38 -15.18
C GLY A 331 32.13 -1.34 -14.35
N ASN A 332 31.80 -0.05 -14.47
CA ASN A 332 32.42 0.99 -13.65
C ASN A 332 32.03 0.87 -12.17
N THR A 333 32.94 1.26 -11.27
CA THR A 333 32.64 1.31 -9.83
C THR A 333 31.68 2.45 -9.51
N LYS A 334 30.90 2.31 -8.44
CA LYS A 334 29.91 3.33 -8.02
C LYS A 334 30.58 4.68 -7.75
N GLU A 335 31.81 4.67 -7.23
CA GLU A 335 32.62 5.85 -6.95
C GLU A 335 33.02 6.55 -8.25
N ALA A 336 33.43 5.79 -9.26
CA ALA A 336 33.76 6.33 -10.59
C ALA A 336 32.53 6.89 -11.30
N ILE A 337 31.39 6.18 -11.21
CA ILE A 337 30.11 6.64 -11.75
C ILE A 337 29.70 7.96 -11.09
N ARG A 338 29.72 8.03 -9.75
CA ARG A 338 29.38 9.26 -9.01
C ARG A 338 30.19 10.45 -9.49
N ALA A 339 31.51 10.28 -9.57
CA ALA A 339 32.42 11.34 -10.01
C ALA A 339 32.16 11.74 -11.48
N GLY A 340 31.93 10.76 -12.36
CA GLY A 340 31.69 10.99 -13.78
C GLY A 340 30.37 11.69 -14.10
N VAL A 341 29.30 11.40 -13.34
CA VAL A 341 27.98 11.98 -13.58
C VAL A 341 27.66 13.20 -12.73
N GLY A 342 28.53 13.55 -11.78
CA GLY A 342 28.31 14.67 -10.85
C GLY A 342 27.19 14.43 -9.83
N ALA A 343 26.97 13.17 -9.43
CA ALA A 343 25.99 12.85 -8.40
C ALA A 343 26.43 13.39 -7.02
N ILE A 344 25.48 13.92 -6.25
CA ILE A 344 25.77 14.62 -4.98
C ILE A 344 26.41 13.69 -3.95
N ASP A 345 25.94 12.45 -3.89
CA ASP A 345 26.42 11.41 -2.98
C ASP A 345 26.38 10.03 -3.64
N LEU A 346 27.06 9.06 -3.02
CA LEU A 346 27.11 7.68 -3.50
C LEU A 346 25.71 7.03 -3.46
N GLY A 347 24.89 7.39 -2.45
CA GLY A 347 23.56 6.85 -2.27
C GLY A 347 22.61 7.17 -3.43
N GLN A 348 22.79 8.31 -4.11
CA GLN A 348 22.02 8.69 -5.28
C GLN A 348 22.26 7.72 -6.45
N VAL A 349 23.52 7.35 -6.66
CA VAL A 349 23.92 6.33 -7.65
C VAL A 349 23.35 4.96 -7.26
N GLU A 350 23.46 4.57 -5.99
CA GLU A 350 22.95 3.28 -5.51
C GLU A 350 21.43 3.15 -5.68
N ARG A 351 20.68 4.20 -5.38
CA ARG A 351 19.22 4.21 -5.57
C ARG A 351 18.82 4.14 -7.04
N VAL A 352 19.58 4.75 -7.95
CA VAL A 352 19.35 4.64 -9.41
C VAL A 352 19.61 3.21 -9.89
N LEU A 353 20.76 2.63 -9.55
CA LEU A 353 21.16 1.29 -9.99
C LEU A 353 20.26 0.20 -9.40
N ALA A 354 19.81 0.38 -8.16
CA ALA A 354 18.83 -0.51 -7.53
C ALA A 354 17.40 -0.30 -8.05
N GLY A 355 17.16 0.63 -8.99
CA GLY A 355 15.84 0.95 -9.53
C GLY A 355 14.87 1.57 -8.52
N ARG A 356 15.36 2.03 -7.37
CA ARG A 356 14.56 2.63 -6.29
C ARG A 356 14.10 4.05 -6.64
N THR A 357 14.86 4.74 -7.49
CA THR A 357 14.54 6.10 -7.97
C THR A 357 14.68 6.20 -9.49
N TYR A 358 14.00 7.17 -10.12
CA TYR A 358 14.07 7.45 -11.57
C TYR A 358 13.68 6.28 -12.49
N GLY A 359 12.81 5.37 -12.03
CA GLY A 359 12.43 4.18 -12.80
C GLY A 359 11.72 4.42 -14.15
N ARG A 360 11.21 5.64 -14.40
CA ARG A 360 10.60 6.02 -15.70
C ARG A 360 11.62 6.50 -16.73
N ILE A 361 12.76 7.02 -16.29
CA ILE A 361 13.88 7.31 -17.17
C ILE A 361 14.47 5.96 -17.53
N ARG A 362 14.55 5.58 -18.80
CA ARG A 362 15.11 4.29 -19.23
C ARG A 362 16.56 4.43 -19.62
#